data_AF-F6BBY6-F1
#
_entry.id   AF-F6BBY6-F1
#
_cell.length_a   1.000
_cell.length_b   1.000
_cell.length_c   1.000
_cell.angle_alpha   90.00
_cell.angle_beta   90.00
_cell.angle_gamma   90.00
#
_symmetry.space_group_name_H-M   'P 1'
#
loop_
_entity.id
_entity.type
_entity.pdbx_description
1 polymer ?
#
loop_
_entity_poly.entity_id
_entity_poly.type
_entity_poly.pdbx_seq_one_letter_code
_entity_poly.pdbx_strand_id
1 'polypeptide(L)'
;MIEIDLNKIVNWKEIERIKNLSKKDFVLVRIPKGVYENKKMKYKIEMLKKEPTIYLEIKTKKRGRKKKVDDPIKQKIINLIKEGYSIREVGKELGISKSTVWEYAKETIKEMKKEELMQLVWKYKEYLIKNELYTPQVQILFSELEMHIKNNDFENTHKKLKEIIKYTNEDD
;
A
#
# COMPACT_ATOMS: atom_id res chain seq x y z
N MET A 1 -2.94 -23.32 25.75
CA MET A 1 -2.00 -23.53 24.65
C MET A 1 -1.11 -22.29 24.49
N ILE A 2 0.21 -22.47 24.45
CA ILE A 2 1.21 -21.40 24.36
C ILE A 2 1.80 -21.38 22.93
N GLU A 3 1.75 -20.24 22.24
CA GLU A 3 2.33 -20.09 20.90
C GLU A 3 3.69 -19.40 20.94
N ILE A 4 4.67 -19.93 20.21
CA ILE A 4 6.05 -19.39 20.15
C ILE A 4 6.54 -19.37 18.70
N ASP A 5 7.00 -18.21 18.23
CA ASP A 5 7.64 -18.06 16.91
C ASP A 5 9.17 -18.11 17.00
N LEU A 6 9.81 -19.09 16.34
CA LEU A 6 11.27 -19.18 16.21
C LEU A 6 11.73 -18.67 14.84
N ASN A 7 11.79 -17.35 14.69
CA ASN A 7 12.18 -16.71 13.43
C ASN A 7 13.70 -16.68 13.18
N LYS A 8 14.52 -17.11 14.14
CA LYS A 8 15.98 -17.12 14.08
C LYS A 8 16.56 -18.41 14.67
N ILE A 9 17.84 -18.66 14.44
CA ILE A 9 18.59 -19.72 15.12
C ILE A 9 18.69 -19.37 16.60
N VAL A 10 18.07 -20.18 17.45
CA VAL A 10 17.99 -19.97 18.90
C VAL A 10 19.11 -20.68 19.66
N ASN A 11 19.43 -20.22 20.86
CA ASN A 11 20.42 -20.85 21.73
C ASN A 11 19.79 -21.97 22.60
N TRP A 12 20.61 -22.68 23.38
CA TRP A 12 20.12 -23.77 24.24
C TRP A 12 19.24 -23.30 25.40
N LYS A 13 19.51 -22.11 25.96
CA LYS A 13 18.68 -21.52 27.03
C LYS A 13 17.25 -21.28 26.57
N GLU A 14 17.08 -20.85 25.32
CA GLU A 14 15.76 -20.69 24.70
C GLU A 14 15.03 -22.03 24.52
N ILE A 15 15.74 -23.11 24.18
CA ILE A 15 15.16 -24.46 24.08
C ILE A 15 14.70 -24.96 25.46
N GLU A 16 15.53 -24.81 26.49
CA GLU A 16 15.15 -25.18 27.87
C GLU A 16 13.94 -24.40 28.37
N ARG A 17 13.87 -23.10 28.03
CA ARG A 17 12.69 -22.29 28.33
C ARG A 17 11.42 -22.86 27.70
N ILE A 18 11.49 -23.26 26.42
CA ILE A 18 10.35 -23.87 25.72
C ILE A 18 9.93 -25.18 26.38
N LYS A 19 10.89 -26.03 26.78
CA LYS A 19 10.61 -27.27 27.52
C LYS A 19 9.97 -27.02 28.89
N ASN A 20 10.40 -25.99 29.60
CA ASN A 20 9.77 -25.65 30.88
C ASN A 20 8.34 -25.13 30.71
N LEU A 21 8.05 -24.45 29.59
CA LEU A 21 6.68 -24.05 29.24
C LEU A 21 5.83 -25.27 28.88
N SER A 22 6.41 -26.27 28.21
CA SER A 22 5.69 -27.50 27.80
C SER A 22 5.28 -28.40 28.96
N LYS A 23 5.85 -28.20 30.15
CA LYS A 23 5.41 -28.85 31.40
C LYS A 23 4.13 -28.23 31.98
N LYS A 24 3.82 -26.98 31.61
CA LYS A 24 2.66 -26.24 32.15
C LYS A 24 1.45 -26.37 31.24
N ASP A 25 1.66 -26.37 29.92
CA ASP A 25 0.61 -26.38 28.91
C ASP A 25 1.18 -26.86 27.57
N PHE A 26 0.32 -27.18 26.60
CA PHE A 26 0.71 -27.48 25.23
C PHE A 26 1.38 -26.28 24.56
N VAL A 27 2.50 -26.53 23.87
CA VAL A 27 3.28 -25.48 23.19
C VAL A 27 3.28 -25.71 21.68
N LEU A 28 2.77 -24.72 20.94
CA LEU A 28 2.84 -24.64 19.49
C LEU A 28 4.06 -23.80 19.10
N VAL A 29 5.08 -24.43 18.50
CA VAL A 29 6.30 -23.76 18.04
C VAL A 29 6.26 -23.60 16.54
N ARG A 30 6.16 -22.34 16.08
CA ARG A 30 6.13 -21.94 14.68
C ARG A 30 7.53 -21.65 14.17
N ILE A 31 7.99 -22.38 13.16
CA ILE A 31 9.37 -22.30 12.67
C ILE A 31 9.38 -22.09 11.15
N PRO A 32 10.06 -21.06 10.61
CA PRO A 32 10.30 -20.95 9.18
C PRO A 32 11.13 -22.13 8.65
N LYS A 33 10.81 -22.61 7.44
CA LYS A 33 11.52 -23.75 6.80
C LYS A 33 13.05 -23.60 6.84
N GLY A 34 13.58 -22.39 6.56
CA GLY A 34 15.02 -22.13 6.58
C GLY A 34 15.68 -22.22 7.98
N VAL A 35 14.93 -21.95 9.05
CA VAL A 35 15.41 -22.15 10.43
C VAL A 35 15.33 -23.63 10.80
N TYR A 36 14.24 -24.30 10.39
CA TYR A 36 14.02 -25.73 10.63
C TYR A 36 15.10 -26.60 9.97
N GLU A 37 15.49 -26.29 8.74
CA GLU A 37 16.49 -27.06 7.98
C GLU A 37 17.95 -26.69 8.32
N ASN A 38 18.18 -25.68 9.17
CA ASN A 38 19.52 -25.23 9.48
C ASN A 38 20.30 -26.27 10.30
N LYS A 39 21.55 -26.56 9.91
CA LYS A 39 22.44 -27.51 10.60
C LYS A 39 22.59 -27.23 12.10
N LYS A 40 22.65 -25.96 12.52
CA LYS A 40 22.78 -25.55 13.93
C LYS A 40 21.50 -25.77 14.76
N MET A 41 20.37 -25.99 14.09
CA MET A 41 19.07 -26.23 14.72
C MET A 41 18.69 -27.70 14.76
N LYS A 42 19.30 -28.56 13.94
CA LYS A 42 18.97 -30.00 13.82
C LYS A 42 18.76 -30.69 15.17
N TYR A 43 19.77 -30.67 16.03
CA TYR A 43 19.73 -31.35 17.33
C TYR A 43 18.77 -30.69 18.34
N LYS A 44 18.58 -29.36 18.24
CA LYS A 44 17.61 -28.63 19.06
C LYS A 44 16.17 -28.99 18.69
N ILE A 45 15.90 -29.14 17.39
CA ILE A 45 14.60 -29.56 16.87
C ILE A 45 14.31 -31.00 17.26
N GLU A 46 15.28 -31.91 17.15
CA GLU A 46 15.16 -33.28 17.64
C GLU A 46 14.78 -33.31 19.13
N MET A 47 15.40 -32.44 19.95
CA MET A 47 15.06 -32.33 21.37
C MET A 47 13.66 -31.80 21.65
N LEU A 48 13.18 -30.85 20.85
CA LEU A 48 11.81 -30.34 20.96
C LEU A 48 10.78 -31.40 20.53
N LYS A 49 11.08 -32.19 19.49
CA LYS A 49 10.19 -33.28 19.00
C LYS A 49 10.02 -34.43 19.99
N LYS A 50 10.98 -34.62 20.90
CA LYS A 50 10.91 -35.67 21.93
C LYS A 50 9.85 -35.37 23.00
N GLU A 51 9.48 -34.11 23.17
CA GLU A 51 8.47 -33.72 24.16
C GLU A 51 7.08 -33.84 23.54
N PRO A 52 6.17 -34.67 24.09
CA PRO A 52 4.86 -34.92 23.48
C PRO A 52 3.94 -33.69 23.55
N THR A 53 4.20 -32.76 24.45
CA THR A 53 3.43 -31.52 24.62
C THR A 53 3.91 -30.37 23.73
N ILE A 54 4.90 -30.62 22.86
CA ILE A 54 5.42 -29.64 21.89
C ILE A 54 5.03 -30.05 20.47
N TYR A 55 4.28 -29.19 19.79
CA TYR A 55 3.97 -29.34 18.38
C TYR A 55 4.75 -28.33 17.53
N LEU A 56 5.35 -28.81 16.44
CA LEU A 56 6.13 -27.97 15.53
C LEU A 56 5.35 -27.66 14.25
N GLU A 57 5.06 -26.37 14.02
CA GLU A 57 4.44 -25.89 12.79
C GLU A 57 5.50 -25.27 11.86
N ILE A 58 5.79 -25.95 10.74
CA ILE A 58 6.81 -25.50 9.79
C ILE A 58 6.18 -24.57 8.75
N LYS A 59 6.54 -23.29 8.78
CA LYS A 59 6.12 -22.29 7.80
C LYS A 59 6.88 -22.52 6.48
N THR A 60 6.21 -23.14 5.51
CA THR A 60 6.74 -23.47 4.17
C THR A 60 6.56 -22.34 3.15
N LYS A 61 5.72 -21.33 3.43
CA LYS A 61 5.51 -20.20 2.53
C LYS A 61 6.82 -19.44 2.33
N LYS A 62 7.36 -19.46 1.11
CA LYS A 62 8.52 -18.65 0.70
C LYS A 62 8.19 -17.17 0.92
N ARG A 63 8.79 -16.53 1.93
CA ARG A 63 8.93 -15.06 2.00
C ARG A 63 9.98 -14.65 0.97
N GLY A 64 9.62 -14.71 -0.31
CA GLY A 64 10.44 -14.24 -1.43
C GLY A 64 9.91 -12.92 -1.99
N ARG A 65 10.74 -12.22 -2.74
CA ARG A 65 10.33 -11.07 -3.55
C ARG A 65 9.15 -11.50 -4.44
N LYS A 66 8.06 -10.73 -4.44
CA LYS A 66 6.93 -10.97 -5.34
C LYS A 66 7.47 -11.07 -6.78
N LYS A 67 7.03 -12.07 -7.56
CA LYS A 67 7.34 -12.18 -8.99
C LYS A 67 7.03 -10.82 -9.62
N LYS A 68 8.03 -10.19 -10.26
CA LYS A 68 7.80 -8.95 -11.01
C LYS A 68 6.83 -9.31 -12.13
N VAL A 69 5.67 -8.65 -12.16
CA VAL A 69 4.77 -8.78 -13.31
C VAL A 69 5.52 -8.27 -14.53
N ASP A 70 5.48 -9.02 -15.63
CA ASP A 70 6.16 -8.65 -16.87
C ASP A 70 5.66 -7.28 -17.36
N ASP A 71 6.59 -6.46 -17.87
CA ASP A 71 6.31 -5.11 -18.38
C ASP A 71 5.10 -5.02 -19.34
N PRO A 72 4.82 -5.98 -20.26
CA PRO A 72 3.60 -5.95 -21.09
C PRO A 72 2.29 -6.05 -20.29
N ILE A 73 2.25 -6.80 -19.19
CA ILE A 73 1.05 -6.92 -18.35
C ILE A 73 0.83 -5.62 -17.58
N LYS A 74 1.91 -4.98 -17.12
CA LYS A 74 1.82 -3.65 -16.48
C LYS A 74 1.21 -2.63 -17.45
N GLN A 75 1.63 -2.65 -18.71
CA GLN A 75 1.12 -1.72 -19.73
C GLN A 75 -0.37 -1.98 -20.03
N LYS A 76 -0.80 -3.24 -20.08
CA LYS A 76 -2.22 -3.60 -20.18
C LYS A 76 -3.05 -3.09 -19.00
N ILE A 77 -2.54 -3.22 -17.77
CA ILE A 77 -3.22 -2.67 -16.58
C ILE A 77 -3.44 -1.16 -16.74
N ILE A 78 -2.40 -0.42 -17.15
CA ILE A 78 -2.48 1.03 -17.33
C ILE A 78 -3.51 1.41 -18.40
N ASN A 79 -3.52 0.71 -19.54
CA ASN A 79 -4.44 0.99 -20.64
C ASN A 79 -5.90 0.76 -20.23
N LEU A 80 -6.21 -0.38 -19.60
CA LEU A 80 -7.57 -0.67 -19.15
C LEU A 80 -8.06 0.35 -18.11
N ILE A 81 -7.19 0.82 -17.21
CA ILE A 81 -7.55 1.87 -16.25
C ILE A 81 -7.86 3.19 -16.97
N LYS A 82 -7.07 3.56 -17.99
CA LYS A 82 -7.33 4.76 -18.81
C LYS A 82 -8.61 4.66 -19.64
N GLU A 83 -8.97 3.45 -20.06
CA GLU A 83 -10.25 3.15 -20.73
C GLU A 83 -11.46 3.19 -19.78
N GLY A 84 -11.22 3.33 -18.47
CA GLY A 84 -12.27 3.49 -17.46
C GLY A 84 -12.65 2.21 -16.72
N TYR A 85 -11.95 1.09 -16.95
CA TYR A 85 -12.19 -0.14 -16.20
C TYR A 85 -11.80 0.03 -14.73
N SER A 86 -12.59 -0.54 -13.82
CA SER A 86 -12.25 -0.57 -12.40
C SER A 86 -11.12 -1.56 -12.10
N ILE A 87 -10.37 -1.31 -11.03
CA ILE A 87 -9.32 -2.21 -10.52
C ILE A 87 -9.82 -3.66 -10.37
N ARG A 88 -11.11 -3.83 -10.02
CA ARG A 88 -11.74 -5.15 -9.85
C ARG A 88 -11.94 -5.84 -11.19
N GLU A 89 -12.43 -5.12 -12.20
CA GLU A 89 -12.63 -5.64 -13.56
C GLU A 89 -11.29 -6.00 -14.20
N VAL A 90 -10.30 -5.11 -14.12
CA VAL A 90 -8.93 -5.38 -14.61
C VAL A 90 -8.33 -6.62 -13.96
N GLY A 91 -8.54 -6.79 -12.65
CA GLY A 91 -8.06 -7.98 -11.94
C GLY A 91 -8.73 -9.27 -12.40
N LYS A 92 -10.03 -9.24 -12.71
CA LYS A 92 -10.77 -10.38 -13.27
C LYS A 92 -10.29 -10.69 -14.69
N GLU A 93 -10.17 -9.67 -15.54
CA GLU A 93 -9.79 -9.80 -16.95
C GLU A 93 -8.39 -10.40 -17.12
N LEU A 94 -7.43 -9.94 -16.30
CA LEU A 94 -6.04 -10.38 -16.41
C LEU A 94 -5.70 -11.56 -15.49
N GLY A 95 -6.64 -12.02 -14.66
CA GLY A 95 -6.39 -13.08 -13.67
C GLY A 95 -5.42 -12.68 -12.55
N ILE A 96 -5.40 -11.39 -12.19
CA ILE A 96 -4.44 -10.80 -11.24
C ILE A 96 -5.18 -10.29 -10.00
N SER A 97 -4.54 -10.41 -8.82
CA SER A 97 -5.14 -9.87 -7.59
C SER A 97 -5.34 -8.36 -7.68
N LYS A 98 -6.47 -7.88 -7.13
CA LYS A 98 -6.80 -6.44 -7.03
C LYS A 98 -5.67 -5.61 -6.41
N SER A 99 -4.93 -6.18 -5.44
CA SER A 99 -3.82 -5.50 -4.76
C SER A 99 -2.63 -5.29 -5.70
N THR A 100 -2.38 -6.24 -6.60
CA THR A 100 -1.33 -6.11 -7.61
C THR A 100 -1.72 -5.07 -8.65
N VAL A 101 -2.98 -5.08 -9.11
CA VAL A 101 -3.50 -4.07 -10.06
C VAL A 101 -3.37 -2.67 -9.47
N TRP A 102 -3.80 -2.47 -8.21
CA TRP A 102 -3.63 -1.20 -7.50
C TRP A 102 -2.18 -0.73 -7.46
N GLU A 103 -1.25 -1.62 -7.11
CA GLU A 103 0.16 -1.27 -6.98
C GLU A 103 0.75 -0.72 -8.29
N TYR A 104 0.31 -1.25 -9.43
CA TYR A 104 0.75 -0.80 -10.75
C TYR A 104 -0.03 0.40 -11.30
N ALA A 105 -1.30 0.56 -10.92
CA ALA A 105 -2.17 1.62 -11.43
C ALA A 105 -2.18 2.89 -10.57
N LYS A 106 -1.71 2.85 -9.31
CA LYS A 106 -1.87 3.95 -8.34
C LYS A 106 -1.35 5.30 -8.84
N GLU A 107 -0.19 5.33 -9.51
CA GLU A 107 0.37 6.58 -10.03
C GLU A 107 -0.45 7.09 -11.21
N THR A 108 -0.86 6.22 -12.13
CA THR A 108 -1.74 6.57 -13.25
C THR A 108 -3.07 7.14 -12.76
N ILE A 109 -3.69 6.50 -11.77
CA ILE A 109 -4.95 6.99 -11.17
C ILE A 109 -4.74 8.37 -10.53
N LYS A 110 -3.60 8.58 -9.87
CA LYS A 110 -3.25 9.87 -9.26
C LYS A 110 -3.06 10.96 -10.31
N GLU A 111 -2.37 10.65 -11.41
CA GLU A 111 -2.20 11.54 -12.55
C GLU A 111 -3.54 11.90 -13.19
N MET A 112 -4.40 10.91 -13.47
CA MET A 112 -5.74 11.14 -14.03
C MET A 112 -6.58 12.05 -13.15
N LYS A 113 -6.62 11.80 -11.84
CA LYS A 113 -7.35 12.67 -10.88
C LYS A 113 -6.83 14.10 -10.85
N LYS A 114 -5.51 14.27 -11.00
CA LYS A 114 -4.88 15.59 -11.08
C LYS A 114 -5.27 16.31 -12.37
N GLU A 115 -5.29 15.60 -13.49
CA GLU A 115 -5.77 16.12 -14.77
C GLU A 115 -7.24 16.53 -14.69
N GLU A 116 -8.10 15.69 -14.11
CA GLU A 116 -9.52 16.00 -13.85
C GLU A 116 -9.67 17.26 -12.99
N LEU A 117 -8.91 17.38 -11.90
CA LEU A 117 -8.90 18.58 -11.07
C LEU A 117 -8.49 19.83 -11.87
N MET A 118 -7.46 19.73 -12.70
CA MET A 118 -7.00 20.85 -13.53
C MET A 118 -8.08 21.30 -14.52
N GLN A 119 -8.77 20.34 -15.16
CA GLN A 119 -9.89 20.64 -16.05
C GLN A 119 -11.02 21.37 -15.32
N LEU A 120 -11.34 20.96 -14.09
CA LEU A 120 -12.34 21.65 -13.26
C LEU A 120 -11.90 23.07 -12.91
N VAL A 121 -10.62 23.27 -12.56
CA VAL A 121 -10.06 24.60 -12.29
C VAL A 121 -10.16 25.50 -13.52
N TRP A 122 -9.87 24.99 -14.71
CA TRP A 122 -10.03 25.76 -15.95
C TRP A 122 -11.48 26.11 -16.26
N LYS A 123 -12.41 25.16 -16.08
CA LYS A 123 -13.85 25.44 -16.20
C LYS A 123 -14.29 26.53 -15.23
N TYR A 124 -13.78 26.50 -13.99
CA TYR A 124 -14.10 27.52 -13.00
C TYR A 124 -13.50 28.89 -13.38
N LYS A 125 -12.27 28.92 -13.87
CA LYS A 125 -11.64 30.12 -14.43
C LYS A 125 -12.46 30.72 -15.58
N GLU A 126 -12.90 29.90 -16.53
CA GLU A 126 -13.77 30.34 -17.62
C GLU A 126 -15.09 30.93 -17.12
N TYR A 127 -15.70 30.30 -16.11
CA TYR A 127 -16.90 30.81 -15.46
C TYR A 127 -16.65 32.21 -14.86
N LEU A 128 -15.57 32.41 -14.11
CA LEU A 128 -15.27 33.70 -13.50
C LEU A 128 -15.00 34.79 -14.54
N ILE A 129 -14.31 34.46 -15.64
CA ILE A 129 -14.07 35.40 -16.74
C ILE A 129 -15.41 35.82 -17.37
N LYS A 130 -16.32 34.88 -17.61
CA LYS A 130 -17.64 35.16 -18.22
C LYS A 130 -18.53 36.04 -17.35
N ASN A 131 -18.37 35.98 -16.02
CA ASN A 131 -19.14 36.78 -15.07
C ASN A 131 -18.38 38.04 -14.61
N GLU A 132 -17.26 38.40 -15.28
CA GLU A 132 -16.44 39.57 -14.94
C GLU A 132 -15.83 39.55 -13.52
N LEU A 133 -15.81 38.39 -12.85
CA LEU A 133 -15.26 38.18 -11.51
C LEU A 133 -13.76 37.82 -11.51
N TYR A 134 -13.13 37.76 -12.68
CA TYR A 134 -11.72 37.36 -12.83
C TYR A 134 -10.77 38.57 -12.76
N THR A 135 -10.63 39.14 -11.57
CA THR A 135 -9.77 40.31 -11.32
C THR A 135 -8.27 39.95 -11.35
N PRO A 136 -7.34 40.94 -11.43
CA PRO A 136 -5.91 40.68 -11.33
C PRO A 136 -5.50 39.96 -10.04
N GLN A 137 -6.20 40.21 -8.93
CA GLN A 137 -5.98 39.51 -7.67
C GLN A 137 -6.36 38.03 -7.76
N VAL A 138 -7.53 37.74 -8.34
CA VAL A 138 -7.99 36.36 -8.59
C VAL A 138 -7.04 35.64 -9.55
N GLN A 139 -6.52 36.32 -10.57
CA GLN A 139 -5.54 35.75 -11.49
C GLN A 139 -4.25 35.27 -10.78
N ILE A 140 -3.75 36.04 -9.80
CA ILE A 140 -2.58 35.65 -8.99
C ILE A 140 -2.92 34.38 -8.20
N LEU A 141 -4.07 34.35 -7.52
CA LEU A 141 -4.52 33.19 -6.74
C LEU A 141 -4.68 31.93 -7.61
N PHE A 142 -5.18 32.05 -8.84
CA PHE A 142 -5.25 30.92 -9.78
C PHE A 142 -3.87 30.42 -10.19
N SER A 143 -2.91 31.32 -10.39
CA SER A 143 -1.53 30.95 -10.74
C SER A 143 -0.87 30.16 -9.61
N GLU A 144 -1.07 30.59 -8.36
CA GLU A 144 -0.63 29.88 -7.17
C GLU A 144 -1.33 28.51 -7.03
N LEU A 145 -2.65 28.46 -7.23
CA LEU A 145 -3.43 27.23 -7.20
C LEU A 145 -2.90 26.20 -8.22
N GLU A 146 -2.68 26.60 -9.47
CA GLU A 146 -2.14 25.74 -10.51
C GLU A 146 -0.74 25.22 -10.15
N MET A 147 0.10 26.05 -9.53
CA MET A 147 1.42 25.67 -9.04
C MET A 147 1.33 24.60 -7.94
N HIS A 148 0.45 24.78 -6.94
CA HIS A 148 0.27 23.80 -5.87
C HIS A 148 -0.25 22.45 -6.39
N ILE A 149 -1.19 22.46 -7.35
CA ILE A 149 -1.68 21.24 -8.00
C ILE A 149 -0.54 20.53 -8.75
N LYS A 150 0.30 21.27 -9.47
CA LYS A 150 1.47 20.71 -10.18
C LYS A 150 2.44 20.03 -9.20
N ASN A 151 2.64 20.61 -8.02
CA ASN A 151 3.54 20.10 -6.98
C ASN A 151 2.94 18.99 -6.10
N ASN A 152 1.68 18.57 -6.32
CA ASN A 152 0.94 17.64 -5.48
C ASN A 152 0.77 18.13 -4.02
N ASP A 153 0.73 19.44 -3.83
CA ASP A 153 0.54 20.07 -2.52
C ASP A 153 -0.95 20.29 -2.26
N PHE A 154 -1.64 19.22 -1.83
CA PHE A 154 -3.10 19.22 -1.69
C PHE A 154 -3.60 20.11 -0.55
N GLU A 155 -2.80 20.32 0.50
CA GLU A 155 -3.18 21.17 1.61
C GLU A 155 -3.28 22.64 1.16
N ASN A 156 -2.25 23.12 0.48
CA ASN A 156 -2.25 24.49 -0.03
C ASN A 156 -3.17 24.66 -1.25
N THR A 157 -3.34 23.62 -2.08
CA THR A 157 -4.37 23.60 -3.14
C THR A 157 -5.76 23.89 -2.55
N HIS A 158 -6.13 23.20 -1.46
CA HIS A 158 -7.43 23.40 -0.82
C HIS A 158 -7.59 24.78 -0.18
N LYS A 159 -6.54 25.28 0.49
CA LYS A 159 -6.52 26.62 1.08
C LYS A 159 -6.72 27.69 0.01
N LYS A 160 -5.99 27.60 -1.10
CA LYS A 160 -6.07 28.56 -2.21
C LYS A 160 -7.42 28.51 -2.92
N LEU A 161 -7.99 27.31 -3.12
CA LEU A 161 -9.32 27.19 -3.68
C LEU A 161 -10.38 27.87 -2.80
N LYS A 162 -10.31 27.70 -1.47
CA LYS A 162 -11.19 28.40 -0.53
C LYS A 162 -11.03 29.91 -0.56
N GLU A 163 -9.79 30.38 -0.67
CA GLU A 163 -9.48 31.80 -0.77
C GLU A 163 -10.12 32.40 -2.03
N ILE A 164 -9.96 31.75 -3.19
CA ILE A 164 -10.61 32.16 -4.44
C ILE A 164 -12.13 32.20 -4.30
N ILE A 165 -12.74 31.14 -3.73
CA ILE A 165 -14.19 31.07 -3.52
C ILE A 165 -14.67 32.22 -2.61
N LYS A 166 -13.90 32.54 -1.56
CA LYS A 166 -14.22 33.65 -0.66
C LYS A 166 -14.21 34.99 -1.42
N TYR A 167 -13.13 35.28 -2.14
CA TYR A 167 -13.01 36.52 -2.92
C TYR A 167 -14.09 36.68 -3.99
N THR A 168 -14.52 35.57 -4.61
CA THR A 168 -15.50 35.60 -5.70
C THR A 168 -16.95 35.60 -5.23
N ASN A 169 -17.20 35.32 -3.94
CA ASN A 169 -18.52 35.35 -3.31
C ASN A 169 -18.71 36.55 -2.35
N GLU A 170 -17.65 37.33 -2.06
CA GLU A 170 -17.73 38.53 -1.19
C GLU A 170 -18.13 39.81 -1.95
N ASP A 171 -18.39 39.72 -3.26
CA ASP A 171 -18.89 40.82 -4.10
C ASP A 171 -20.44 40.85 -4.24
N ASP A 172 -21.18 40.11 -3.38
CA ASP A 172 -22.66 40.17 -3.24
C ASP A 172 -23.13 41.08 -2.09
#